data_AF-A0A382DUX1-F1
#
_entry.id   AF-A0A382DUX1-F1
#
_cell.length_a   1.000
_cell.length_b   1.000
_cell.length_c   1.000
_cell.angle_alpha   90.00
_cell.angle_beta   90.00
_cell.angle_gamma   90.00
#
_symmetry.space_group_name_H-M   'P 1'
#
loop_
_entity.id
_entity.type
_entity.pdbx_description
1 polymer ?
#
loop_
_entity_poly.entity_id
_entity_poly.type
_entity_poly.pdbx_seq_one_letter_code
_entity_poly.pdbx_strand_id
1 'polypeptide(L)'
;MQHPFTQPKTDDLDELKKDPESVPSRQYDLIINGYEVAGGSIRIHDSELQRSVFEILGIDKKEAQDRFGFFIDALKYGTPPHGGIAFGFDRLVMLLAGTNNIRDVIAFPKTTSAMSLMDGAPSAVFKEQLKELGIRTTK
;
A
#
# COMPACT_ATOMS: atom_id res chain seq x y z
N MET A 1 -11.57 -4.11 -1.97
CA MET A 1 -10.48 -4.38 -2.94
C MET A 1 -9.20 -3.84 -2.34
N GLN A 2 -8.20 -4.70 -2.11
CA GLN A 2 -6.90 -4.28 -1.57
C GLN A 2 -5.87 -4.16 -2.71
N HIS A 3 -4.58 -4.33 -2.43
CA HIS A 3 -3.50 -4.16 -3.39
C HIS A 3 -3.59 -5.16 -4.56
N PRO A 4 -3.23 -4.78 -5.82
CA PRO A 4 -3.24 -5.65 -7.01
C PRO A 4 -2.33 -6.90 -6.97
N PHE A 5 -1.58 -7.11 -5.88
CA PHE A 5 -0.72 -8.28 -5.67
C PHE A 5 -1.36 -9.30 -4.71
N THR A 6 -2.60 -9.06 -4.30
CA THR A 6 -3.33 -9.92 -3.37
C THR A 6 -3.79 -11.18 -4.10
N GLN A 7 -3.45 -12.34 -3.55
CA GLN A 7 -3.79 -13.63 -4.16
C GLN A 7 -5.29 -13.89 -4.08
N PRO A 8 -5.97 -14.23 -5.19
CA PRO A 8 -7.33 -14.73 -5.15
C PRO A 8 -7.41 -16.05 -4.38
N LYS A 9 -8.59 -16.41 -3.89
CA LYS A 9 -8.78 -17.65 -3.15
C LYS A 9 -8.59 -18.88 -4.05
N THR A 10 -8.99 -18.76 -5.31
CA THR A 10 -8.73 -19.74 -6.36
C THR A 10 -7.37 -19.50 -7.02
N ASP A 11 -6.71 -20.58 -7.40
CA ASP A 11 -5.52 -20.56 -8.24
C ASP A 11 -5.88 -20.94 -9.71
N ASP A 12 -7.16 -21.19 -9.99
CA ASP A 12 -7.70 -21.50 -11.33
C ASP A 12 -7.98 -20.19 -12.11
N LEU A 13 -7.26 -20.01 -13.21
CA LEU A 13 -7.39 -18.83 -14.07
C LEU A 13 -8.71 -18.77 -14.83
N ASP A 14 -9.28 -19.93 -15.20
CA ASP A 14 -10.52 -19.98 -15.95
C ASP A 14 -11.72 -19.64 -15.05
N GLU A 15 -11.68 -20.12 -13.80
CA GLU A 15 -12.63 -19.72 -12.75
C GLU A 15 -12.55 -18.21 -12.50
N LEU A 16 -11.33 -17.69 -12.32
CA LEU A 16 -11.09 -16.28 -12.05
C LEU A 16 -11.54 -15.36 -13.20
N LYS A 17 -11.35 -15.78 -14.46
CA LYS A 17 -11.76 -14.99 -15.64
C LYS A 17 -13.27 -15.04 -15.88
N LYS A 18 -13.95 -16.11 -15.49
CA LYS A 18 -15.38 -16.29 -15.73
C LYS A 18 -16.24 -15.38 -14.85
N ASP A 19 -15.89 -15.27 -13.57
CA ASP A 19 -16.63 -14.47 -12.60
C ASP A 19 -15.69 -13.89 -11.53
N PRO A 20 -14.85 -12.91 -11.88
CA PRO A 20 -13.83 -12.38 -10.96
C PRO A 20 -14.42 -11.72 -9.71
N GLU A 21 -15.65 -11.22 -9.78
CA GLU A 21 -16.29 -10.50 -8.67
C GLU A 21 -16.73 -11.42 -7.53
N SER A 22 -17.08 -12.67 -7.84
CA SER A 22 -17.47 -13.65 -6.83
C SER A 22 -16.30 -14.37 -6.16
N VAL A 23 -15.08 -14.22 -6.72
CA VAL A 23 -13.87 -14.83 -6.17
C VAL A 23 -13.37 -14.03 -4.96
N PRO A 24 -13.39 -14.61 -3.74
CA PRO A 24 -12.82 -13.93 -2.59
C PRO A 24 -11.30 -13.81 -2.72
N SER A 25 -10.71 -12.81 -2.09
CA SER A 25 -9.26 -12.70 -1.94
C SER A 25 -8.76 -13.43 -0.68
N ARG A 26 -7.49 -13.84 -0.69
CA ARG A 26 -6.76 -14.33 0.49
C ARG A 26 -6.21 -13.15 1.30
N GLN A 27 -7.11 -12.28 1.77
CA GLN A 27 -6.80 -11.12 2.59
C GLN A 27 -7.42 -11.24 3.98
N TYR A 28 -6.88 -10.49 4.93
CA TYR A 28 -7.31 -10.52 6.31
C TYR A 28 -7.02 -9.19 6.99
N ASP A 29 -7.96 -8.74 7.81
CA ASP A 29 -7.85 -7.54 8.63
C ASP A 29 -7.95 -7.91 10.11
N LEU A 30 -7.18 -7.21 10.95
CA LEU A 30 -7.25 -7.30 12.40
C LEU A 30 -7.99 -6.08 12.94
N ILE A 31 -9.12 -6.33 13.58
CA ILE A 31 -9.98 -5.30 14.17
C ILE A 31 -9.92 -5.40 15.70
N ILE A 32 -9.67 -4.27 16.38
CA ILE A 32 -9.71 -4.15 17.84
C ILE A 32 -10.65 -3.00 18.20
N ASN A 33 -11.69 -3.28 18.99
CA ASN A 33 -12.67 -2.28 19.46
C ASN A 33 -13.28 -1.42 18.33
N GLY A 34 -13.52 -2.02 17.16
CA GLY A 34 -14.07 -1.33 15.98
C GLY A 34 -13.04 -0.57 15.13
N TYR A 35 -11.75 -0.61 15.49
CA TYR A 35 -10.67 -0.02 14.70
C TYR A 35 -9.89 -1.09 13.94
N GLU A 36 -9.66 -0.86 12.64
CA GLU A 36 -8.67 -1.62 11.87
C GLU A 36 -7.26 -1.25 12.34
N VAL A 37 -6.55 -2.22 12.91
CA VAL A 37 -5.20 -2.04 13.46
C VAL A 37 -4.12 -2.72 12.64
N ALA A 38 -4.48 -3.72 11.82
CA ALA A 38 -3.57 -4.35 10.89
C ALA A 38 -4.32 -4.92 9.69
N GLY A 39 -3.64 -5.00 8.55
CA GLY A 39 -4.17 -5.59 7.33
C GLY A 39 -3.07 -6.35 6.60
N GLY A 40 -3.46 -7.42 5.92
CA GLY A 40 -2.51 -8.29 5.25
C GLY A 40 -3.15 -9.17 4.19
N SER A 41 -2.30 -9.75 3.36
CA SER A 41 -2.76 -10.75 2.39
C SER A 41 -1.65 -11.71 2.00
N ILE A 42 -2.09 -12.87 1.50
CA ILE A 42 -1.22 -13.76 0.73
C ILE A 42 -0.98 -13.12 -0.62
N ARG A 43 0.26 -13.18 -1.10
CA ARG A 43 0.71 -12.51 -2.32
C ARG A 43 0.77 -13.47 -3.49
N ILE A 44 0.44 -12.95 -4.67
CA ILE A 44 0.62 -13.66 -5.91
C ILE A 44 2.12 -13.86 -6.14
N HIS A 45 2.53 -15.11 -6.29
CA HIS A 45 3.91 -15.48 -6.57
C HIS A 45 4.10 -16.05 -7.99
N ASP A 46 2.99 -16.35 -8.68
CA ASP A 46 2.98 -16.80 -10.07
C ASP A 46 2.79 -15.63 -11.05
N SER A 47 3.64 -15.56 -12.08
CA SER A 47 3.63 -14.43 -13.02
C SER A 47 2.43 -14.41 -13.96
N GLU A 48 1.86 -15.57 -14.32
CA GLU A 48 0.71 -15.67 -15.23
C GLU A 48 -0.59 -15.30 -14.50
N LEU A 49 -0.72 -15.73 -13.25
CA LEU A 49 -1.79 -15.30 -12.36
C LEU A 49 -1.75 -13.79 -12.13
N GLN A 50 -0.57 -13.21 -11.88
CA GLN A 50 -0.44 -11.77 -11.68
C GLN A 50 -0.85 -10.97 -12.93
N ARG A 51 -0.49 -11.44 -14.12
CA ARG A 51 -0.89 -10.83 -15.38
C ARG A 51 -2.40 -10.88 -15.58
N SER A 52 -3.01 -12.03 -15.32
CA SER A 52 -4.47 -12.20 -15.43
C SER A 52 -5.21 -11.27 -14.47
N VAL A 53 -4.70 -11.12 -13.24
CA VAL A 53 -5.26 -10.17 -12.26
C VAL A 53 -5.12 -8.72 -12.74
N PHE A 54 -4.00 -8.33 -13.34
CA PHE A 54 -3.86 -6.99 -13.93
C PHE A 54 -4.85 -6.74 -15.07
N GLU A 55 -5.04 -7.72 -15.97
CA GLU A 55 -6.01 -7.64 -17.06
C GLU A 55 -7.45 -7.45 -16.53
N ILE A 56 -7.84 -8.20 -15.49
CA ILE A 56 -9.15 -8.08 -14.83
C ILE A 56 -9.32 -6.69 -14.20
N LEU A 57 -8.25 -6.12 -13.63
CA LEU A 57 -8.26 -4.77 -13.06
C LEU A 57 -8.19 -3.66 -14.12
N GLY A 58 -8.16 -4.00 -15.40
CA GLY A 58 -8.10 -3.03 -16.51
C GLY A 58 -6.72 -2.37 -16.67
N ILE A 59 -5.67 -2.94 -16.08
CA ILE A 59 -4.30 -2.47 -16.23
C ILE A 59 -3.71 -3.17 -17.45
N ASP A 60 -3.47 -2.41 -18.52
CA ASP A 60 -2.91 -2.98 -19.74
C ASP A 60 -1.45 -3.43 -19.54
N LYS A 61 -0.97 -4.29 -20.44
CA LYS A 61 0.38 -4.88 -20.34
C LYS A 61 1.49 -3.83 -20.34
N LYS A 62 1.32 -2.72 -21.05
CA LYS A 62 2.32 -1.65 -21.14
C LYS A 62 2.37 -0.90 -19.82
N GLU A 63 1.21 -0.50 -19.28
CA GLU A 63 1.10 0.14 -17.98
C GLU A 63 1.66 -0.75 -16.86
N ALA A 64 1.32 -2.05 -16.87
CA ALA A 64 1.83 -3.01 -15.91
C ALA A 64 3.36 -3.11 -15.97
N GLN A 65 3.95 -3.10 -17.18
CA GLN A 65 5.40 -3.14 -17.34
C GLN A 65 6.07 -1.83 -16.90
N ASP A 66 5.51 -0.68 -17.26
CA ASP A 66 6.06 0.64 -16.93
C ASP A 66 6.05 0.88 -15.41
N ARG A 67 5.01 0.42 -14.70
CA ARG A 67 4.86 0.62 -13.25
C ARG A 67 5.47 -0.49 -12.41
N PHE A 68 5.34 -1.75 -12.85
CA PHE A 68 5.63 -2.93 -12.04
C PHE A 68 6.54 -3.95 -12.73
N GLY A 69 7.12 -3.63 -13.89
CA GLY A 69 7.88 -4.56 -14.71
C GLY A 69 8.99 -5.28 -13.94
N PHE A 70 9.79 -4.54 -13.17
CA PHE A 70 10.86 -5.12 -12.36
C PHE A 70 10.35 -6.19 -11.37
N PHE A 71 9.16 -6.00 -10.81
CA PHE A 71 8.56 -6.90 -9.82
C PHE A 71 7.91 -8.11 -10.50
N ILE A 72 7.19 -7.91 -11.60
CA ILE A 72 6.61 -8.99 -12.40
C ILE A 72 7.71 -9.91 -12.96
N ASP A 73 8.82 -9.33 -13.41
CA ASP A 73 9.97 -10.09 -13.90
C ASP A 73 10.63 -10.89 -12.77
N ALA A 74 10.69 -10.36 -11.54
CA ALA A 74 11.19 -11.10 -10.38
C ALA A 74 10.38 -12.37 -10.09
N LEU A 75 9.05 -12.36 -10.28
CA LEU A 75 8.19 -13.53 -10.07
C LEU A 75 8.62 -14.75 -10.91
N LYS A 76 9.17 -14.52 -12.10
CA LYS A 76 9.61 -15.59 -13.03
C LYS A 76 10.83 -16.37 -12.54
N TYR A 77 11.59 -15.82 -11.58
CA TYR A 77 12.80 -16.44 -11.07
C TYR A 77 12.56 -17.37 -9.86
N GLY A 78 11.30 -17.76 -9.61
CA GLY A 78 10.96 -18.73 -8.56
C GLY A 78 10.62 -18.07 -7.22
N THR A 79 9.77 -17.04 -7.24
CA THR A 79 9.26 -16.44 -5.99
C THR A 79 8.45 -17.48 -5.22
N PRO A 80 8.77 -17.77 -3.94
CA PRO A 80 8.03 -18.73 -3.15
C PRO A 80 6.63 -18.19 -2.78
N PRO A 81 5.68 -19.07 -2.42
CA PRO A 81 4.44 -18.65 -1.77
C PRO A 81 4.77 -17.80 -0.53
N HIS A 82 4.24 -16.58 -0.48
CA HIS A 82 4.54 -15.62 0.56
C HIS A 82 3.33 -14.78 0.93
N GLY A 83 3.37 -14.19 2.11
CA GLY A 83 2.29 -13.37 2.66
C GLY A 83 2.82 -12.56 3.82
N GLY A 84 2.04 -11.58 4.24
CA GLY A 84 2.43 -10.76 5.38
C GLY A 84 1.31 -9.86 5.84
N ILE A 85 1.57 -9.19 6.95
CA ILE A 85 0.65 -8.28 7.62
C ILE A 85 1.40 -7.02 8.02
N ALA A 86 0.72 -5.87 7.96
CA ALA A 86 1.25 -4.60 8.42
C ALA A 86 0.35 -4.04 9.52
N PHE A 87 0.96 -3.64 10.64
CA PHE A 87 0.27 -3.00 11.75
C PHE A 87 0.32 -1.49 11.60
N GLY A 88 -0.83 -0.84 11.81
CA GLY A 88 -0.90 0.60 12.09
C GLY A 88 -0.40 0.84 13.50
N PHE A 89 0.93 0.92 13.67
CA PHE A 89 1.59 0.94 14.97
C PHE A 89 1.09 2.07 15.87
N ASP A 90 0.98 3.30 15.38
CA ASP A 90 0.47 4.43 16.17
C ASP A 90 -0.96 4.19 16.66
N ARG A 91 -1.79 3.56 15.83
CA ARG A 91 -3.18 3.22 16.20
C ARG A 91 -3.23 2.10 17.23
N LEU A 92 -2.38 1.09 17.09
CA LEU A 92 -2.25 0.03 18.09
C LEU A 92 -1.86 0.62 19.45
N VAL A 93 -0.85 1.49 19.48
CA VAL A 93 -0.39 2.14 20.72
C VAL A 93 -1.48 3.07 21.28
N MET A 94 -2.18 3.84 20.45
CA MET A 94 -3.32 4.68 20.85
C MET A 94 -4.40 3.88 21.59
N LEU A 95 -4.78 2.71 21.05
CA LEU A 95 -5.76 1.83 21.68
C LEU A 95 -5.27 1.23 22.99
N LEU A 96 -4.01 0.81 23.06
CA LEU A 96 -3.40 0.27 24.29
C LEU A 96 -3.23 1.35 25.36
N ALA A 97 -2.97 2.59 24.97
CA ALA A 97 -2.88 3.75 25.85
C ALA A 97 -4.26 4.30 26.28
N GLY A 98 -5.36 3.78 25.72
CA GLY A 98 -6.71 4.23 26.03
C GLY A 98 -7.02 5.65 25.56
N THR A 99 -6.31 6.15 24.55
CA THR A 99 -6.57 7.47 23.96
C THR A 99 -7.39 7.34 22.68
N ASN A 100 -7.94 8.46 22.21
CA ASN A 100 -8.77 8.50 21.00
C ASN A 100 -8.06 9.22 19.83
N ASN A 101 -6.79 9.58 20.00
CA ASN A 101 -6.03 10.35 19.03
C ASN A 101 -4.59 9.85 18.96
N ILE A 102 -4.15 9.44 17.77
CA ILE A 102 -2.77 8.94 17.55
C ILE A 102 -1.71 10.00 17.89
N ARG A 103 -2.08 11.29 17.89
CA ARG A 103 -1.15 12.36 18.27
C ARG A 103 -0.70 12.26 19.72
N ASP A 104 -1.50 11.64 20.59
CA ASP A 104 -1.18 11.49 22.02
C ASP A 104 -0.09 10.44 22.26
N VAL A 105 0.21 9.61 21.25
CA VAL A 105 1.23 8.54 21.31
C VAL A 105 2.41 8.79 20.37
N ILE A 106 2.45 9.96 19.73
CA ILE A 106 3.56 10.41 18.88
C ILE A 106 4.24 11.57 19.58
N ALA A 107 5.57 11.52 19.75
CA ALA A 107 6.30 12.53 20.53
C ALA A 107 6.17 13.96 19.95
N PHE A 108 6.22 14.10 18.62
CA PHE A 108 6.15 15.39 17.93
C PHE A 108 5.15 15.32 16.76
N PRO A 109 3.84 15.26 17.05
CA PRO A 109 2.82 15.07 16.03
C PRO A 109 2.64 16.34 15.19
N LYS A 110 2.02 16.18 14.01
CA LYS A 110 1.64 17.29 13.13
C LYS A 110 0.18 17.68 13.33
N THR A 111 -0.17 18.92 13.00
CA THR A 111 -1.57 19.39 12.96
C THR A 111 -2.36 18.67 11.87
N THR A 112 -3.67 18.90 11.80
CA THR A 112 -4.52 18.41 10.68
C THR A 112 -4.11 19.00 9.34
N SER A 113 -3.48 20.18 9.32
CA SER A 113 -2.90 20.82 8.13
C SER A 113 -1.46 20.37 7.84
N ALA A 114 -1.01 19.25 8.44
CA ALA A 114 0.35 18.70 8.31
C ALA A 114 1.48 19.66 8.74
N MET A 115 1.17 20.66 9.58
CA MET A 115 2.16 21.61 10.09
C MET A 115 2.76 21.11 11.41
N SER A 116 4.03 21.42 11.58
CA SER A 116 4.82 21.17 12.77
C SER A 116 5.00 22.49 13.51
N LEU A 117 4.22 22.71 14.56
CA LEU A 117 4.22 23.99 15.27
C LEU A 117 5.50 24.21 16.10
N MET A 118 6.19 23.14 16.47
CA MET A 118 7.40 23.19 17.29
C MET A 118 8.60 23.78 16.52
N ASP A 119 8.79 23.37 15.28
CA ASP A 119 9.94 23.73 14.43
C ASP A 119 9.55 24.59 13.21
N GLY A 120 8.26 24.88 13.03
CA GLY A 120 7.76 25.74 11.96
C GLY A 120 7.77 25.10 10.56
N ALA A 121 7.79 23.76 10.46
CA ALA A 121 7.78 23.05 9.19
C ALA A 121 6.35 22.76 8.66
N PRO A 122 6.13 22.70 7.34
CA PRO A 122 7.08 23.00 6.26
C PRO A 122 7.37 24.51 6.16
N SER A 123 8.55 24.86 5.65
CA SER A 123 9.02 26.24 5.49
C SER A 123 9.55 26.49 4.07
N ALA A 124 9.74 27.77 3.72
CA ALA A 124 10.40 28.14 2.46
C ALA A 124 11.88 27.72 2.47
N VAL A 125 12.43 27.48 1.27
CA VAL A 125 13.84 27.17 1.02
C VAL A 125 14.50 28.30 0.21
N PHE A 126 15.83 28.36 0.22
CA PHE A 126 16.57 29.36 -0.57
C PHE A 126 16.46 29.08 -2.08
N LYS A 127 16.50 30.14 -2.89
CA LYS A 127 16.38 30.02 -4.35
C LYS A 127 17.56 29.27 -4.96
N GLU A 128 18.73 29.39 -4.36
CA GLU A 128 19.96 28.71 -4.75
C GLU A 128 19.82 27.20 -4.63
N GLN A 129 19.16 26.71 -3.57
CA GLN A 129 18.88 25.28 -3.36
C GLN A 129 17.92 24.74 -4.43
N LEU A 130 16.88 25.50 -4.77
CA LEU A 130 15.97 25.13 -5.86
C LEU A 130 16.68 25.10 -7.22
N LYS A 131 17.57 26.08 -7.47
CA LYS A 131 18.37 26.15 -8.68
C LYS A 131 19.34 24.97 -8.79
N GLU A 132 20.00 24.59 -7.70
CA GLU A 132 20.89 23.43 -7.65
C GLU A 132 20.14 22.13 -8.00
N LEU A 133 18.91 21.97 -7.50
CA LEU A 133 18.05 20.83 -7.82
C LEU A 133 17.37 20.92 -9.20
N GLY A 134 17.53 22.03 -9.93
CA GLY A 134 16.87 22.27 -11.22
C GLY A 134 15.35 22.47 -11.11
N ILE A 135 14.84 22.86 -9.93
CA ILE A 135 13.41 23.01 -9.64
C ILE A 135 13.00 24.47 -9.74
N ARG A 136 11.83 24.73 -10.35
CA ARG A 136 11.19 26.05 -10.38
C ARG A 136 9.77 25.97 -9.82
N THR A 137 9.49 26.75 -8.79
CA THR A 137 8.13 26.88 -8.24
C THR A 137 7.22 27.63 -9.20
N THR A 138 6.07 27.05 -9.55
CA THR A 138 4.98 27.72 -10.26
C THR A 138 3.85 28.02 -9.27
N LYS A 139 2.96 28.95 -9.63
CA LYS A 139 1.71 29.16 -8.89
C LYS A 139 0.71 28.04 -9.19
#